data_AF-A0A9Q4G8C8-F1
#
_entry.id   AF-A0A9Q4G8C8-F1
#
_cell.length_a   1.000
_cell.length_b   1.000
_cell.length_c   1.000
_cell.angle_alpha   90.00
_cell.angle_beta   90.00
_cell.angle_gamma   90.00
#
_symmetry.space_group_name_H-M   'P 1'
#
loop_
_entity.id
_entity.type
_entity.pdbx_description
1 polymer ?
#
loop_
_entity_poly.entity_id
_entity_poly.type
_entity_poly.pdbx_seq_one_letter_code
_entity_poly.pdbx_strand_id
1 'polypeptide(L)'
;MFRTALRNGVKEGVNFAGHYTVVIWGCGTSCQSFAIVDQINGRVYFTKELLLVSYADYWEKDYGLNYRPDSRLLVVNGRPDEDKDKGRYYYEWKDNKLILIKMVPMK
;
A
#
# COMPACT_ATOMS: atom_id res chain seq x y z
N MET A 1 -1.32 16.77 5.81
CA MET A 1 -0.90 16.20 4.50
C MET A 1 -1.88 15.16 3.96
N PHE A 2 -2.30 14.16 4.74
CA PHE A 2 -3.14 13.05 4.22
C PHE A 2 -4.44 13.49 3.51
N ARG A 3 -5.17 14.50 4.02
CA ARG A 3 -6.42 14.99 3.39
C ARG A 3 -6.23 15.50 1.97
N THR A 4 -5.16 16.25 1.73
CA THR A 4 -4.84 16.78 0.41
C THR A 4 -4.39 15.66 -0.52
N ALA A 5 -3.59 14.72 -0.02
CA ALA A 5 -3.17 13.54 -0.77
C ALA A 5 -4.37 12.70 -1.21
N LEU A 6 -5.32 12.42 -0.30
CA LEU A 6 -6.56 11.72 -0.63
C LEU A 6 -7.37 12.44 -1.71
N ARG A 7 -7.57 13.75 -1.57
CA ARG A 7 -8.33 14.53 -2.56
C ARG A 7 -7.66 14.55 -3.94
N ASN A 8 -6.33 14.58 -3.99
CA ASN A 8 -5.58 14.60 -5.24
C ASN A 8 -5.52 13.20 -5.86
N GLY A 9 -5.17 12.17 -5.07
CA GLY A 9 -5.08 10.79 -5.55
C GLY A 9 -6.40 10.27 -6.07
N VAL A 10 -7.54 10.60 -5.44
CA VAL A 10 -8.87 10.24 -5.98
C VAL A 10 -9.10 10.84 -7.37
N LYS A 11 -8.56 12.03 -7.67
CA LYS A 11 -8.67 12.65 -9.00
C LYS A 11 -7.78 11.97 -10.05
N GLU A 12 -6.73 11.26 -9.64
CA GLU A 12 -5.87 10.50 -10.56
C GLU A 12 -6.58 9.26 -11.11
N GLY A 13 -7.67 8.83 -10.45
CA GLY A 13 -8.54 7.76 -10.92
C GLY A 13 -8.13 6.38 -10.39
N VAL A 14 -8.74 5.34 -10.95
CA VAL A 14 -8.53 3.95 -10.54
C VAL A 14 -7.11 3.51 -10.86
N ASN A 15 -6.42 2.96 -9.87
CA ASN A 15 -5.10 2.37 -10.05
C ASN A 15 -4.95 0.99 -9.37
N PHE A 16 -6.00 0.47 -8.74
CA PHE A 16 -5.97 -0.77 -7.98
C PHE A 16 -7.31 -1.53 -8.00
N ALA A 17 -7.25 -2.87 -8.02
CA ALA A 17 -8.39 -3.76 -7.74
C ALA A 17 -9.71 -3.40 -8.47
N GLY A 18 -9.62 -2.95 -9.73
CA GLY A 18 -10.74 -2.66 -10.62
C GLY A 18 -11.39 -1.29 -10.43
N HIS A 19 -11.72 -0.88 -9.21
CA HIS A 19 -12.38 0.41 -8.93
C HIS A 19 -11.82 1.13 -7.70
N TYR A 20 -10.65 0.70 -7.24
CA TYR A 20 -9.99 1.32 -6.10
C TYR A 20 -8.83 2.20 -6.55
N THR A 21 -8.48 3.14 -5.68
CA THR A 21 -7.30 3.98 -5.80
C THR A 21 -6.46 3.84 -4.55
N VAL A 22 -5.24 3.34 -4.71
CA VAL A 22 -4.18 3.44 -3.71
C VAL A 22 -3.62 4.86 -3.78
N VAL A 23 -3.68 5.57 -2.67
CA VAL A 23 -3.13 6.91 -2.50
C VAL A 23 -1.98 6.84 -1.53
N ILE A 24 -0.78 7.29 -1.94
CA ILE A 24 0.44 7.22 -1.13
C ILE A 24 0.88 8.64 -0.74
N TRP A 25 1.41 8.78 0.47
CA TRP A 25 2.13 9.97 0.92
C TRP A 25 3.30 9.58 1.83
N GLY A 26 4.29 10.47 1.94
CA GLY A 26 5.42 10.23 2.85
C GLY A 26 5.01 10.32 4.32
N CYS A 27 5.58 9.43 5.15
CA CYS A 27 5.48 9.49 6.63
C CYS A 27 6.76 9.99 7.31
N GLY A 28 7.84 10.20 6.56
CA GLY A 28 9.16 10.58 7.09
C GLY A 28 10.27 10.08 6.17
N THR A 29 11.48 9.95 6.70
CA THR A 29 12.64 9.43 5.94
C THR A 29 12.42 7.96 5.58
N SER A 30 12.48 7.65 4.29
CA SER A 30 12.36 6.28 3.75
C SER A 30 11.11 5.52 4.22
N CYS A 31 9.98 6.22 4.31
CA CYS A 31 8.71 5.71 4.82
C CYS A 31 7.53 6.16 3.95
N GLN A 32 6.63 5.23 3.61
CA GLN A 32 5.37 5.47 2.90
C GLN A 32 4.15 5.12 3.76
N SER A 33 3.18 6.02 3.84
CA SER A 33 1.83 5.71 4.31
C SER A 33 0.86 5.75 3.13
N PHE A 34 -0.24 5.03 3.23
CA PHE A 34 -1.22 4.97 2.16
C PHE A 34 -2.63 4.75 2.68
N ALA A 35 -3.59 4.92 1.78
CA ALA A 35 -4.96 4.48 1.95
C ALA A 35 -5.48 3.92 0.63
N ILE A 36 -6.48 3.06 0.73
CA ILE A 36 -7.22 2.53 -0.42
C ILE A 36 -8.57 3.23 -0.43
N VAL A 37 -8.92 3.87 -1.55
CA VAL A 37 -10.19 4.57 -1.73
C VAL A 37 -11.05 3.83 -2.73
N ASP A 38 -12.30 3.55 -2.37
CA ASP A 38 -13.31 3.03 -3.30
C ASP A 38 -13.89 4.19 -4.11
N GLN A 39 -13.70 4.16 -5.43
CA GLN A 39 -14.16 5.24 -6.33
C GLN A 39 -15.68 5.20 -6.57
N ILE A 40 -16.37 4.10 -6.25
CA ILE A 40 -17.82 3.97 -6.45
C ILE A 40 -18.57 4.72 -5.34
N ASN A 41 -18.12 4.60 -4.09
CA ASN A 41 -18.84 5.14 -2.93
C ASN A 41 -18.02 6.15 -2.10
N GLY A 42 -16.77 6.39 -2.45
CA GLY A 42 -15.87 7.34 -1.76
C GLY A 42 -15.35 6.86 -0.40
N ARG A 43 -15.56 5.60 -0.03
CA ARG A 43 -15.06 5.05 1.25
C ARG A 43 -13.54 4.97 1.23
N VAL A 44 -12.93 5.41 2.33
CA VAL A 44 -11.48 5.37 2.54
C VAL A 44 -11.14 4.28 3.54
N TYR A 45 -10.27 3.37 3.14
CA TYR A 45 -9.77 2.27 3.97
C TYR A 45 -8.33 2.55 4.39
N PHE A 46 -8.14 2.74 5.70
CA PHE A 46 -6.83 2.74 6.32
C PHE A 46 -6.56 1.33 6.85
N THR A 47 -5.63 0.62 6.21
CA THR A 47 -5.33 -0.77 6.53
C THR A 47 -4.55 -0.83 7.83
N LYS A 48 -5.20 -1.22 8.93
CA LYS A 48 -4.57 -1.32 10.25
C LYS A 48 -3.34 -2.24 10.28
N GLU A 49 -3.29 -3.21 9.38
CA GLU A 49 -2.17 -4.14 9.16
C GLU A 49 -0.93 -3.48 8.55
N LEU A 50 -1.07 -2.28 7.98
CA LEU A 50 -0.05 -1.55 7.24
C LEU A 50 -0.20 -0.04 7.50
N LEU A 51 0.20 0.41 8.69
CA LEU A 51 0.17 1.83 9.03
C LEU A 51 1.24 2.62 8.28
N LEU A 52 2.39 1.98 8.06
CA LEU A 52 3.52 2.53 7.34
C LEU A 52 4.35 1.43 6.69
N VAL A 53 5.01 1.75 5.59
CA VAL A 53 5.96 0.88 4.91
C VAL A 53 7.32 1.56 4.96
N SER A 54 8.23 1.02 5.75
CA SER A 54 9.63 1.45 5.76
C SER A 54 10.42 0.73 4.66
N TYR A 55 11.24 1.47 3.94
CA TYR A 55 12.14 0.94 2.91
C TYR A 55 13.58 1.44 3.09
N ALA A 56 13.92 1.90 4.31
CA ALA A 56 15.25 2.43 4.62
C ALA A 56 16.39 1.46 4.30
N ASP A 57 16.18 0.16 4.53
CA ASP A 57 17.16 -0.91 4.30
C ASP A 57 16.87 -1.72 3.02
N TYR A 58 16.01 -1.20 2.14
CA TYR A 58 15.61 -1.87 0.90
C TYR A 58 16.35 -1.25 -0.28
N TRP A 59 17.19 -2.03 -0.94
CA TRP A 59 18.11 -1.56 -1.98
C TRP A 59 17.70 -1.97 -3.41
N GLU A 60 16.74 -2.90 -3.55
CA GLU A 60 16.14 -3.22 -4.85
C GLU A 60 15.27 -2.05 -5.32
N LYS A 61 15.19 -1.84 -6.63
CA LYS A 61 14.48 -0.69 -7.24
C LYS A 61 12.96 -0.75 -7.08
N ASP A 62 12.41 -1.89 -6.72
CA ASP A 62 10.98 -2.11 -6.56
C ASP A 62 10.49 -1.89 -5.13
N TYR A 63 11.24 -1.17 -4.28
CA TYR A 63 10.84 -0.84 -2.91
C TYR A 63 9.44 -0.19 -2.81
N GLY A 64 8.83 -0.26 -1.63
CA GLY A 64 7.55 0.36 -1.33
C GLY A 64 6.36 -0.46 -1.80
N LEU A 65 5.28 0.25 -2.16
CA LEU A 65 4.02 -0.37 -2.60
C LEU A 65 3.98 -0.56 -4.11
N ASN A 66 3.69 -1.79 -4.55
CA ASN A 66 3.54 -2.16 -5.94
C ASN A 66 2.14 -2.77 -6.15
N TYR A 67 1.40 -2.24 -7.13
CA TYR A 67 0.01 -2.61 -7.40
C TYR A 67 -0.33 -2.30 -8.85
N ARG A 68 -1.45 -2.85 -9.33
CA ARG A 68 -1.95 -2.61 -10.69
C ARG A 68 -3.47 -2.44 -10.71
N PRO A 69 -4.03 -1.70 -11.68
CA PRO A 69 -5.47 -1.48 -11.77
C PRO A 69 -6.28 -2.76 -11.95
N ASP A 70 -5.74 -3.72 -12.68
CA ASP A 70 -6.36 -4.99 -13.04
C ASP A 70 -6.12 -6.11 -12.01
N SER A 71 -5.49 -5.79 -10.88
CA SER A 71 -5.04 -6.78 -9.90
C SER A 71 -5.52 -6.44 -8.50
N ARG A 72 -5.96 -7.46 -7.77
CA ARG A 72 -6.24 -7.38 -6.33
C ARG A 72 -4.98 -7.61 -5.48
N LEU A 73 -3.83 -7.85 -6.12
CA LEU A 73 -2.56 -8.08 -5.44
C LEU A 73 -1.89 -6.74 -5.12
N LEU A 74 -1.63 -6.51 -3.83
CA LEU A 74 -0.76 -5.48 -3.33
C LEU A 74 0.54 -6.11 -2.86
N VAL A 75 1.67 -5.69 -3.43
CA VAL A 75 2.99 -6.14 -3.02
C VAL A 75 3.66 -5.02 -2.23
N VAL A 76 4.14 -5.36 -1.03
CA VAL A 76 4.89 -4.46 -0.16
C VAL A 76 6.33 -4.95 -0.09
N ASN A 77 7.23 -4.16 -0.63
CA ASN A 77 8.66 -4.40 -0.67
C ASN A 77 9.34 -3.51 0.38
N GLY A 78 9.67 -4.08 1.53
CA GLY A 78 10.16 -3.32 2.67
C GLY A 78 9.81 -3.97 3.99
N ARG A 79 9.59 -3.12 4.98
CA ARG A 79 9.14 -3.48 6.32
C ARG A 79 7.74 -2.89 6.53
N PRO A 80 6.67 -3.72 6.53
CA PRO A 80 5.28 -3.28 6.62
C PRO A 80 4.84 -2.78 8.01
N ASP A 81 5.67 -3.00 9.03
CA ASP A 81 5.48 -2.57 10.41
C ASP A 81 6.82 -2.70 11.15
N GLU A 82 7.05 -1.93 12.22
CA GLU A 82 8.30 -1.97 13.00
C GLU A 82 8.64 -3.38 13.51
N ASP A 83 7.61 -4.17 13.85
CA ASP A 83 7.76 -5.52 14.39
C ASP A 83 7.93 -6.62 13.32
N LYS A 84 7.95 -6.25 12.03
CA LYS A 84 8.00 -7.21 10.92
C LYS A 84 9.39 -7.30 10.30
N ASP A 85 9.74 -8.47 9.78
CA ASP A 85 11.00 -8.63 9.06
C ASP A 85 11.01 -7.85 7.73
N LYS A 86 12.20 -7.46 7.28
CA LYS A 86 12.35 -6.93 5.92
C LYS A 86 12.05 -8.03 4.90
N GLY A 87 11.28 -7.69 3.88
CA GLY A 87 10.99 -8.65 2.83
C GLY A 87 9.95 -8.19 1.83
N ARG A 88 9.48 -9.14 1.05
CA ARG A 88 8.42 -8.96 0.08
C ARG A 88 7.15 -9.61 0.59
N TYR A 89 6.14 -8.79 0.86
CA TYR A 89 4.85 -9.20 1.37
C TYR A 89 3.82 -9.09 0.25
N TYR A 90 3.04 -10.14 0.09
CA TYR A 90 2.00 -10.24 -0.92
C TYR A 90 0.66 -10.25 -0.20
N TYR A 91 -0.19 -9.28 -0.50
CA TYR A 91 -1.52 -9.14 0.06
C TYR A 91 -2.58 -9.22 -1.03
N GLU A 92 -3.64 -9.99 -0.80
CA GLU A 92 -4.85 -9.95 -1.62
C GLU A 92 -5.85 -8.97 -1.01
N TRP A 93 -6.35 -8.03 -1.82
CA TRP A 93 -7.48 -7.18 -1.46
C TRP A 93 -8.80 -7.92 -1.68
N LYS A 94 -9.48 -8.23 -0.57
CA LYS A 94 -10.73 -8.97 -0.57
C LYS A 94 -11.63 -8.47 0.56
N ASP A 95 -12.91 -8.29 0.27
CA ASP A 95 -13.92 -7.84 1.24
C ASP A 95 -13.51 -6.56 2.01
N ASN A 96 -12.89 -5.62 1.29
CA ASN A 96 -12.33 -4.38 1.80
C ASN A 96 -11.24 -4.55 2.87
N LYS A 97 -10.49 -5.66 2.81
CA LYS A 97 -9.37 -5.97 3.70
C LYS A 97 -8.18 -6.48 2.89
N LEU A 98 -6.98 -6.25 3.43
CA LEU A 98 -5.77 -6.89 2.93
C LEU A 98 -5.57 -8.21 3.67
N ILE A 99 -5.46 -9.29 2.90
CA ILE A 99 -5.20 -10.63 3.41
C ILE A 99 -3.78 -11.00 3.00
N LEU A 100 -2.89 -11.23 3.97
CA LEU A 100 -1.53 -11.69 3.67
C LEU A 100 -1.58 -13.09 3.06
N ILE A 101 -1.13 -13.22 1.82
CA ILE A 101 -1.07 -14.52 1.13
C ILE A 101 0.32 -15.15 1.19
N LYS A 102 1.38 -14.32 1.24
CA LYS A 102 2.77 -14.79 1.29
C LYS A 102 3.70 -13.72 1.80
N MET A 103 4.72 -14.12 2.54
CA MET A 103 5.90 -13.30 2.83
C MET A 103 7.15 -14.04 2.36
N VAL A 104 8.06 -13.30 1.71
CA VAL A 104 9.38 -13.79 1.30
C VAL A 104 10.42 -12.90 1.99
N PRO A 105 11.20 -13.42 2.95
CA PRO A 105 12.18 -12.61 3.66
C PRO A 105 13.30 -12.20 2.71
N MET A 106 13.78 -10.96 2.85
CA MET A 106 15.03 -10.55 2.23
C MET A 106 16.20 -10.92 3.14
N LYS A 107 17.24 -11.53 2.57
CA LYS A 107 18.51 -11.75 3.25
C LYS A 107 19.28 -10.43 3.34
#